data_AF-A0A838YBC6-F1
#
_entry.id   AF-A0A838YBC6-F1
#
_cell.length_a   1.000
_cell.length_b   1.000
_cell.length_c   1.000
_cell.angle_alpha   90.00
_cell.angle_beta   90.00
_cell.angle_gamma   90.00
#
_symmetry.space_group_name_H-M   'P 1'
#
loop_
_entity.id
_entity.type
_entity.pdbx_description
1 polymer ?
#
loop_
_entity_poly.entity_id
_entity_poly.type
_entity_poly.pdbx_seq_one_letter_code
_entity_poly.pdbx_strand_id
1 'polypeptide(L)'
;MPQETVTLRQEIFSLKHVDKGYHKGGEEDIQVLDDVNLTLHEGEIVGLLGRSGSGKSTLLRIIAGLIQASAGEVNYCGQPLNGPAEGVAMVFQTFALFPWLTVLQNVEAGLEALGVEPKERRRRALAAIDLIGLDGFENAYPRELSGGMRQRVGFARGLVVNPTLLLMDEPFSALDVLTAETLRTDLLDLWNQKQLPIKSILIVTHNIEEAVFMCDRIMVLSSNPGRVVAEIKVPFAHPRNRLDPVFRKMVDDIYALMTQRRSADTLHKVQLEIGSPLTEVSTNLMAGLMEALAAAPYNGRADLPEIGSKLLLEVDDLFPVTETLEHLGFVELRDGDIELTAAGKLFADYGTQERKVIFAEHLLRHIPLAARIRRVLQERPGQRAPRLRFEQELEDSLSDSAAEETLDTVISWGRYAEIFSYNDHTETFSMEDVEGAQ
;
A
#
# COMPACT_ATOMS: atom_id res chain seq x y z
N MET A 1 14.35 -18.16 39.54
CA MET A 1 14.03 -17.43 38.29
C MET A 1 13.07 -16.32 38.66
N PRO A 2 13.43 -15.05 38.51
CA PRO A 2 12.49 -13.98 38.81
C PRO A 2 11.45 -13.93 37.69
N GLN A 3 10.18 -13.93 38.09
CA GLN A 3 9.03 -13.72 37.22
C GLN A 3 9.16 -12.32 36.59
N GLU A 4 9.18 -12.26 35.25
CA GLU A 4 9.04 -10.99 34.53
C GLU A 4 7.68 -10.40 34.85
N THR A 5 7.67 -9.37 35.69
CA THR A 5 6.50 -8.53 35.93
C THR A 5 6.16 -7.87 34.60
N VAL A 6 5.07 -8.32 33.96
CA VAL A 6 4.51 -7.65 32.77
C VAL A 6 3.99 -6.29 33.23
N THR A 7 4.83 -5.26 33.11
CA THR A 7 4.41 -3.87 33.32
C THR A 7 3.40 -3.56 32.21
N LEU A 8 2.11 -3.51 32.55
CA LEU A 8 1.05 -3.13 31.62
C LEU A 8 1.36 -1.71 31.12
N ARG A 9 1.72 -1.58 29.84
CA ARG A 9 1.95 -0.29 29.19
C ARG A 9 0.62 0.47 29.15
N GLN A 10 0.64 1.75 29.52
CA GLN A 10 -0.55 2.59 29.55
C GLN A 10 -1.16 2.69 28.13
N GLU A 11 -2.46 2.46 28.01
CA GLU A 11 -3.21 2.68 26.76
C GLU A 11 -3.29 4.18 26.44
N ILE A 12 -2.84 4.56 25.24
CA ILE A 12 -2.95 5.92 24.71
C ILE A 12 -4.19 6.05 23.84
N PHE A 13 -4.51 5.01 23.06
CA PHE A 13 -5.55 5.09 22.05
C PHE A 13 -6.19 3.71 21.83
N SER A 14 -7.50 3.68 21.61
CA SER A 14 -8.22 2.46 21.25
C SER A 14 -9.35 2.70 20.23
N LEU A 15 -9.48 1.76 19.30
CA LEU A 15 -10.59 1.57 18.38
C LEU A 15 -11.30 0.27 18.76
N LYS A 16 -12.62 0.33 18.86
CA LYS A 16 -13.46 -0.86 19.07
C LYS A 16 -14.58 -0.88 18.05
N HIS A 17 -14.65 -1.96 17.29
CA HIS A 17 -15.69 -2.20 16.28
C HIS A 17 -15.89 -1.00 15.33
N VAL A 18 -14.79 -0.42 14.84
CA VAL A 18 -14.83 0.80 14.03
C VAL A 18 -15.13 0.48 12.57
N ASP A 19 -16.22 1.07 12.08
CA ASP A 19 -16.64 0.99 10.69
C ASP A 19 -16.49 2.35 10.00
N LYS A 20 -16.21 2.32 8.70
CA LYS A 20 -16.23 3.53 7.87
C LYS A 20 -16.74 3.23 6.48
N GLY A 21 -17.86 3.85 6.11
CA GLY A 21 -18.36 3.89 4.74
C GLY A 21 -18.41 5.32 4.19
N TYR A 22 -18.26 5.47 2.87
CA TYR A 22 -18.48 6.72 2.16
C TYR A 22 -19.71 6.60 1.27
N HIS A 23 -20.62 7.57 1.40
CA HIS A 23 -21.82 7.65 0.57
C HIS A 23 -21.49 8.57 -0.61
N LYS A 24 -21.53 8.06 -1.83
CA LYS A 24 -21.41 8.86 -3.04
C LYS A 24 -22.82 8.98 -3.62
N GLY A 25 -23.41 10.18 -3.58
CA GLY A 25 -24.84 10.38 -3.78
C GLY A 25 -25.35 9.74 -5.08
N GLY A 26 -26.15 8.68 -4.96
CA GLY A 26 -26.73 7.92 -6.08
C GLY A 26 -26.17 6.50 -6.26
N GLU A 27 -25.01 6.17 -5.68
CA GLU A 27 -24.35 4.86 -5.73
C GLU A 27 -24.50 4.09 -4.39
N GLU A 28 -24.18 2.78 -4.38
CA GLU A 28 -24.09 1.98 -3.15
C GLU A 28 -22.97 2.49 -2.22
N ASP A 29 -23.18 2.33 -0.90
CA ASP A 29 -22.20 2.76 0.11
C ASP A 29 -20.90 1.95 -0.01
N ILE A 30 -19.79 2.65 -0.26
CA ILE A 30 -18.47 2.00 -0.30
C ILE A 30 -17.98 1.84 1.14
N GLN A 31 -18.06 0.61 1.66
CA GLN A 31 -17.50 0.26 2.95
C GLN A 31 -15.97 0.15 2.84
N VAL A 32 -15.26 1.07 3.51
CA VAL A 32 -13.79 1.16 3.49
C VAL A 32 -13.18 0.46 4.70
N LEU A 33 -13.78 0.61 5.88
CA LEU A 33 -13.36 -0.07 7.10
C LEU A 33 -14.53 -0.84 7.70
N ASP A 34 -14.22 -2.00 8.26
CA ASP A 34 -15.22 -2.93 8.77
C ASP A 34 -14.69 -3.67 10.01
N ASP A 35 -15.38 -3.47 11.15
CA ASP A 35 -15.04 -4.05 12.45
C ASP A 35 -13.55 -3.91 12.85
N VAL A 36 -13.00 -2.71 12.71
CA VAL A 36 -11.59 -2.45 13.03
C VAL A 36 -11.38 -2.30 14.52
N ASN A 37 -10.51 -3.14 15.07
CA ASN A 37 -10.11 -3.15 16.47
C ASN A 37 -8.59 -2.93 16.57
N LEU A 38 -8.16 -1.91 17.31
CA LEU A 38 -6.75 -1.54 17.43
C LEU A 38 -6.49 -0.83 18.75
N THR A 39 -5.37 -1.15 19.40
CA THR A 39 -4.93 -0.47 20.62
C THR A 39 -3.47 -0.03 20.50
N LEU A 40 -3.20 1.20 20.94
CA LEU A 40 -1.84 1.75 21.03
C LEU A 40 -1.48 2.01 22.49
N HIS A 41 -0.29 1.58 22.87
CA HIS A 41 0.27 1.73 24.20
C HIS A 41 1.46 2.70 24.22
N GLU A 42 1.80 3.21 25.40
CA GLU A 42 3.02 3.99 25.59
C GLU A 42 4.27 3.14 25.40
N GLY A 43 5.26 3.69 24.69
CA GLY A 43 6.57 3.10 24.48
C GLY A 43 6.59 1.99 23.42
N GLU A 44 5.65 1.99 22.48
CA GLU A 44 5.71 1.14 21.28
C GLU A 44 5.66 1.92 19.98
N ILE A 45 6.31 1.32 18.98
CA ILE A 45 6.09 1.59 17.56
C ILE A 45 5.15 0.52 17.02
N VAL A 46 3.99 0.92 16.51
CA VAL A 46 3.03 0.03 15.87
C VAL A 46 3.06 0.28 14.37
N GLY A 47 3.20 -0.79 13.59
CA GLY A 47 3.13 -0.76 12.13
C GLY A 47 1.74 -1.14 11.66
N LEU A 48 1.17 -0.37 10.73
CA LEU A 48 -0.04 -0.73 10.00
C LEU A 48 0.38 -1.16 8.60
N LEU A 49 0.32 -2.46 8.36
CA LEU A 49 0.72 -3.09 7.11
C LEU A 49 -0.52 -3.50 6.32
N GLY A 50 -0.58 -3.20 5.04
CA GLY A 50 -1.70 -3.61 4.20
C GLY A 50 -1.49 -3.14 2.77
N ARG A 51 -2.27 -3.68 1.85
CA ARG A 51 -2.16 -3.32 0.43
C ARG A 51 -2.71 -1.91 0.16
N SER A 52 -2.46 -1.37 -1.03
CA SER A 52 -3.14 -0.16 -1.50
C SER A 52 -4.65 -0.36 -1.45
N GLY A 53 -5.38 0.70 -1.11
CA GLY A 53 -6.83 0.65 -0.93
C GLY A 53 -7.33 -0.06 0.34
N SER A 54 -6.46 -0.61 1.20
CA SER A 54 -6.88 -1.34 2.41
C SER A 54 -7.46 -0.46 3.54
N GLY A 55 -7.64 0.84 3.30
CA GLY A 55 -8.19 1.79 4.28
C GLY A 55 -7.17 2.40 5.26
N LYS A 56 -5.85 2.17 5.09
CA LYS A 56 -4.78 2.65 5.99
C LYS A 56 -4.83 4.15 6.27
N SER A 57 -4.86 4.98 5.22
CA SER A 57 -4.93 6.44 5.37
C SER A 57 -6.28 6.92 5.93
N THR A 58 -7.37 6.20 5.66
CA THR A 58 -8.68 6.46 6.29
C THR A 58 -8.59 6.21 7.80
N LEU A 59 -8.00 5.08 8.19
CA LEU A 59 -7.79 4.73 9.60
C LEU A 59 -6.92 5.78 10.31
N LEU A 60 -5.79 6.18 9.72
CA LEU A 60 -4.93 7.25 10.23
C LEU A 60 -5.70 8.55 10.47
N ARG A 61 -6.56 8.97 9.54
CA ARG A 61 -7.37 10.19 9.68
C ARG A 61 -8.42 10.07 10.78
N ILE A 62 -8.97 8.89 11.02
CA ILE A 62 -9.85 8.62 12.18
C ILE A 62 -9.05 8.76 13.49
N ILE A 63 -7.86 8.18 13.55
CA ILE A 63 -6.98 8.25 14.72
C ILE A 63 -6.55 9.69 15.03
N ALA A 64 -6.27 10.48 14.00
CA ALA A 64 -5.99 11.90 14.13
C ALA A 64 -7.22 12.76 14.50
N GLY A 65 -8.42 12.19 14.44
CA GLY A 65 -9.67 12.91 14.66
C GLY A 65 -10.07 13.85 13.52
N LEU A 66 -9.47 13.70 12.35
CA LEU A 66 -9.74 14.52 11.16
C LEU A 66 -11.04 14.10 10.45
N ILE A 67 -11.40 12.82 10.55
CA ILE A 67 -12.68 12.29 10.07
C ILE A 67 -13.32 11.44 11.17
N GLN A 68 -14.65 11.42 11.23
CA GLN A 68 -15.38 10.55 12.15
C GLN A 68 -15.59 9.16 11.55
N ALA A 69 -15.53 8.14 12.40
CA ALA A 69 -16.00 6.79 12.08
C ALA A 69 -17.52 6.80 11.81
N SER A 70 -17.99 5.86 11.00
CA SER A 70 -19.43 5.66 10.76
C SER A 70 -20.11 4.93 11.92
N ALA A 71 -19.39 4.01 12.56
CA ALA A 71 -19.81 3.31 13.78
C ALA A 71 -18.58 2.92 14.63
N GLY A 72 -18.84 2.39 15.82
CA GLY A 72 -17.80 1.98 16.78
C GLY A 72 -17.38 3.06 17.77
N GLU A 73 -16.39 2.73 18.60
CA GLU A 73 -15.84 3.63 19.61
C GLU A 73 -14.39 4.01 19.28
N VAL A 74 -14.10 5.31 19.35
CA VAL A 74 -12.76 5.87 19.19
C VAL A 74 -12.40 6.59 20.48
N ASN A 75 -11.41 6.08 21.21
CA ASN A 75 -10.97 6.66 22.48
C ASN A 75 -9.51 7.09 22.43
N TYR A 76 -9.22 8.28 22.95
CA TYR A 76 -7.88 8.83 23.09
C TYR A 76 -7.66 9.28 24.53
N CYS A 77 -6.58 8.80 25.16
CA CYS A 77 -6.24 9.02 26.56
C CYS A 77 -7.40 8.72 27.53
N GLY A 78 -8.18 7.67 27.23
CA GLY A 78 -9.33 7.23 28.03
C GLY A 78 -10.61 8.07 27.87
N GLN A 79 -10.65 8.99 26.91
CA GLN A 79 -11.83 9.81 26.60
C GLN A 79 -12.30 9.57 25.16
N PRO A 80 -13.62 9.65 24.87
CA PRO A 80 -14.12 9.59 23.50
C PRO A 80 -13.54 10.72 22.65
N LEU A 81 -12.97 10.39 21.50
CA LEU A 81 -12.38 11.34 20.58
C LEU A 81 -13.47 12.00 19.73
N ASN A 82 -13.67 13.30 19.91
CA ASN A 82 -14.64 14.10 19.14
C ASN A 82 -13.91 15.25 18.45
N GLY A 83 -13.50 15.03 17.19
CA GLY A 83 -12.72 16.00 16.41
C GLY A 83 -11.21 15.81 16.54
N PRO A 84 -10.39 16.77 16.06
CA PRO A 84 -8.94 16.63 15.99
C PRO A 84 -8.31 16.34 17.35
N ALA A 85 -7.50 15.29 17.42
CA ALA A 85 -6.88 14.85 18.66
C ALA A 85 -5.74 15.81 19.09
N GLU A 86 -5.89 16.44 20.24
CA GLU A 86 -4.82 17.27 20.83
C GLU A 86 -3.58 16.41 21.12
N GLY A 87 -2.40 16.92 20.78
CA GLY A 87 -1.15 16.17 21.01
C GLY A 87 -0.96 14.98 20.06
N VAL A 88 -1.66 14.94 18.92
CA VAL A 88 -1.35 14.04 17.81
C VAL A 88 -0.70 14.85 16.69
N ALA A 89 0.45 14.37 16.19
CA ALA A 89 1.11 14.95 15.03
C ALA A 89 1.11 13.94 13.87
N MET A 90 0.99 14.45 12.64
CA MET A 90 0.99 13.63 11.43
C MET A 90 2.15 14.03 10.51
N VAL A 91 2.86 13.02 10.01
CA VAL A 91 3.88 13.14 8.97
C VAL A 91 3.33 12.44 7.73
N PHE A 92 3.26 13.16 6.62
CA PHE A 92 2.64 12.70 5.39
C PHE A 92 3.67 12.15 4.40
N GLN A 93 3.19 11.30 3.49
CA GLN A 93 3.97 10.75 2.37
C GLN A 93 4.45 11.84 1.41
N THR A 94 3.54 12.73 0.99
CA THR A 94 3.95 13.99 0.36
C THR A 94 4.49 14.87 1.48
N PHE A 95 5.74 15.36 1.38
CA PHE A 95 6.40 16.14 2.44
C PHE A 95 5.51 17.23 3.08
N ALA A 96 4.51 17.71 2.33
CA ALA A 96 3.44 18.61 2.76
C ALA A 96 3.98 19.87 3.44
N LEU A 97 5.18 20.30 3.03
CA LEU A 97 5.81 21.54 3.47
C LEU A 97 5.20 22.71 2.71
N PHE A 98 5.10 23.86 3.37
CA PHE A 98 4.72 25.11 2.72
C PHE A 98 5.88 25.59 1.85
N PRO A 99 5.73 25.61 0.51
CA PRO A 99 6.86 25.86 -0.40
C PRO A 99 7.35 27.32 -0.37
N TRP A 100 6.53 28.24 0.13
CA TRP A 100 6.86 29.66 0.29
C TRP A 100 7.40 30.02 1.68
N LEU A 101 7.49 29.05 2.60
CA LEU A 101 8.08 29.25 3.93
C LEU A 101 9.49 28.64 3.97
N THR A 102 10.38 29.21 4.77
CA THR A 102 11.69 28.60 5.05
C THR A 102 11.54 27.35 5.92
N VAL A 103 12.63 26.60 6.12
CA VAL A 103 12.68 25.46 7.06
C VAL A 103 12.22 25.90 8.45
N LEU A 104 12.80 26.98 8.99
CA LEU A 104 12.41 27.51 10.30
C LEU A 104 10.91 27.80 10.37
N GLN A 105 10.38 28.53 9.38
CA GLN A 105 8.97 28.90 9.34
C GLN A 105 8.04 27.69 9.19
N ASN A 106 8.45 26.66 8.45
CA ASN A 106 7.71 25.41 8.34
C ASN A 106 7.59 24.69 9.70
N VAL A 107 8.68 24.65 10.46
CA VAL A 107 8.70 24.04 11.79
C VAL A 107 7.92 24.89 12.79
N GLU A 108 8.01 26.22 12.71
CA GLU A 108 7.28 27.16 13.56
C GLU A 108 5.75 27.12 13.37
N ALA A 109 5.25 26.69 12.20
CA ALA A 109 3.83 26.77 11.84
C ALA A 109 2.89 26.08 12.85
N GLY A 110 3.26 24.89 13.36
CA GLY A 110 2.45 24.18 14.34
C GLY A 110 2.38 24.90 15.69
N LEU A 111 3.49 25.49 16.13
CA LEU A 111 3.54 26.28 17.37
C LEU A 111 2.78 27.61 17.23
N GLU A 112 2.81 28.21 16.05
CA GLU A 112 2.03 29.42 15.74
C GLU A 112 0.53 29.16 15.85
N ALA A 113 0.05 28.05 15.29
CA ALA A 113 -1.35 27.65 15.39
C ALA A 113 -1.80 27.40 16.84
N LEU A 114 -0.88 26.97 17.70
CA LEU A 114 -1.10 26.80 19.15
C LEU A 114 -0.97 28.11 19.95
N GLY A 115 -0.68 29.23 19.29
CA GLY A 115 -0.54 30.54 19.95
C GLY A 115 0.74 30.69 20.79
N VAL A 116 1.79 29.91 20.51
CA VAL A 116 3.06 30.02 21.24
C VAL A 116 3.79 31.32 20.88
N GLU A 117 4.23 32.05 21.91
CA GLU A 117 4.92 33.33 21.76
C GLU A 117 6.14 33.26 20.80
N PRO A 118 6.36 34.27 19.93
CA PRO A 118 7.35 34.20 18.86
C PRO A 118 8.77 33.81 19.29
N LYS A 119 9.23 34.32 20.43
CA LYS A 119 10.58 34.03 20.95
C LYS A 119 10.73 32.56 21.35
N GLU A 120 9.71 32.01 22.00
CA GLU A 120 9.71 30.62 22.45
C GLU A 120 9.51 29.67 21.26
N ARG A 121 8.63 30.04 20.34
CA ARG A 121 8.42 29.33 19.08
C ARG A 121 9.72 29.16 18.30
N ARG A 122 10.48 30.24 18.11
CA ARG A 122 11.78 30.18 17.43
C ARG A 122 12.79 29.32 18.15
N ARG A 123 12.87 29.42 19.49
CA ARG A 123 13.77 28.61 20.31
C ARG A 123 13.48 27.11 20.15
N ARG A 124 12.20 26.72 20.23
CA ARG A 124 11.78 25.31 20.07
C ARG A 124 12.00 24.81 18.65
N ALA A 125 11.69 25.62 17.65
CA ALA A 125 11.90 25.25 16.25
C ALA A 125 13.38 25.01 15.93
N LEU A 126 14.28 25.87 16.40
CA LEU A 126 15.73 25.67 16.23
C LEU A 126 16.22 24.38 16.89
N ALA A 127 15.78 24.10 18.13
CA ALA A 127 16.13 22.87 18.81
C ALA A 127 15.61 21.61 18.08
N ALA A 128 14.41 21.69 17.47
CA ALA A 128 13.87 20.60 16.67
C ALA A 128 14.62 20.39 15.35
N ILE A 129 15.15 21.46 14.74
CA ILE A 129 15.97 21.41 13.52
C ILE A 129 17.34 20.79 13.78
N ASP A 130 17.95 21.12 14.93
CA ASP A 130 19.21 20.53 15.41
C ASP A 130 19.03 19.02 15.69
N LEU A 131 17.95 18.64 16.40
CA LEU A 131 17.63 17.24 16.75
C LEU A 131 17.58 16.31 15.52
N ILE A 132 17.14 16.83 14.38
CA ILE A 132 17.02 16.08 13.11
C ILE A 132 18.22 16.29 12.17
N GLY A 133 19.23 17.04 12.60
CA GLY A 133 20.53 17.21 11.91
C GLY A 133 20.48 18.15 10.71
N LEU A 134 19.69 19.22 10.78
CA LEU A 134 19.58 20.24 9.71
C LEU A 134 20.09 21.63 10.12
N ASP A 135 21.05 21.70 11.05
CA ASP A 135 21.71 22.95 11.43
C ASP A 135 22.32 23.65 10.21
N GLY A 136 22.11 24.97 10.12
CA GLY A 136 22.56 25.79 8.99
C GLY A 136 21.60 25.84 7.80
N PHE A 137 20.51 25.07 7.81
CA PHE A 137 19.47 25.11 6.75
C PHE A 137 18.19 25.86 7.15
N GLU A 138 18.20 26.59 8.27
CA GLU A 138 17.01 27.23 8.86
C GLU A 138 16.34 28.23 7.91
N ASN A 139 17.15 28.89 7.07
CA ASN A 139 16.70 29.90 6.12
C ASN A 139 16.47 29.35 4.70
N ALA A 140 16.75 28.07 4.46
CA ALA A 140 16.53 27.44 3.16
C ALA A 140 15.02 27.25 2.92
N TYR A 141 14.62 27.30 1.65
CA TYR A 141 13.27 26.96 1.20
C TYR A 141 13.20 25.48 0.81
N PRO A 142 12.02 24.82 0.88
CA PRO A 142 11.87 23.40 0.54
C PRO A 142 12.43 22.99 -0.84
N ARG A 143 12.40 23.90 -1.82
CA ARG A 143 12.96 23.67 -3.17
C ARG A 143 14.50 23.59 -3.22
N GLU A 144 15.18 24.05 -2.17
CA GLU A 144 16.64 24.04 -2.03
C GLU A 144 17.14 22.78 -1.30
N LEU A 145 16.22 21.93 -0.85
CA LEU A 145 16.50 20.74 -0.03
C LEU A 145 16.39 19.46 -0.87
N SER A 146 17.15 18.43 -0.51
CA SER A 146 16.94 17.07 -1.03
C SER A 146 15.64 16.45 -0.49
N GLY A 147 15.19 15.33 -1.06
CA GLY A 147 14.01 14.61 -0.57
C GLY A 147 14.13 14.23 0.91
N GLY A 148 15.26 13.64 1.30
CA GLY A 148 15.50 13.26 2.69
C GLY A 148 15.53 14.46 3.64
N MET A 149 16.11 15.58 3.21
CA MET A 149 16.10 16.82 4.00
C MET A 149 14.68 17.35 4.17
N ARG A 150 13.84 17.36 3.12
CA ARG A 150 12.43 17.74 3.25
C ARG A 150 11.68 16.84 4.23
N GLN A 151 11.95 15.54 4.22
CA GLN A 151 11.33 14.61 5.17
C GLN A 151 11.75 14.91 6.61
N ARG A 152 13.04 15.20 6.86
CA ARG A 152 13.53 15.63 8.18
C ARG A 152 12.85 16.90 8.66
N VAL A 153 12.59 17.88 7.78
CA VAL A 153 11.79 19.07 8.13
C VAL A 153 10.35 18.69 8.51
N GLY A 154 9.76 17.72 7.81
CA GLY A 154 8.46 17.14 8.17
C GLY A 154 8.46 16.53 9.59
N PHE A 155 9.48 15.75 9.93
CA PHE A 155 9.68 15.23 11.29
C PHE A 155 9.85 16.35 12.31
N ALA A 156 10.70 17.34 12.05
CA ALA A 156 10.92 18.49 12.93
C ALA A 156 9.60 19.20 13.25
N ARG A 157 8.80 19.48 12.22
CA ARG A 157 7.48 20.13 12.33
C ARG A 157 6.48 19.30 13.15
N GLY A 158 6.51 17.97 13.04
CA GLY A 158 5.67 17.09 13.85
C GLY A 158 6.13 17.00 15.30
N LEU A 159 7.44 16.94 15.53
CA LEU A 159 8.04 16.73 16.86
C LEU A 159 8.03 17.99 17.73
N VAL A 160 8.12 19.18 17.12
CA VAL A 160 8.27 20.44 17.86
C VAL A 160 7.10 20.75 18.79
N VAL A 161 5.91 20.22 18.49
CA VAL A 161 4.70 20.39 19.32
C VAL A 161 4.65 19.42 20.52
N ASN A 162 5.67 18.56 20.70
CA ASN A 162 5.73 17.50 21.71
C ASN A 162 4.49 16.59 21.70
N PRO A 163 4.20 15.91 20.57
CA PRO A 163 2.99 15.12 20.46
C PRO A 163 3.06 13.85 21.32
N THR A 164 1.94 13.47 21.93
CA THR A 164 1.80 12.16 22.59
C THR A 164 1.92 11.03 21.57
N LEU A 165 1.29 11.17 20.40
CA LEU A 165 1.28 10.16 19.33
C LEU A 165 1.79 10.77 18.02
N LEU A 166 2.79 10.14 17.43
CA LEU A 166 3.26 10.48 16.09
C LEU A 166 2.69 9.49 15.08
N LEU A 167 1.88 10.01 14.17
CA LEU A 167 1.32 9.28 13.05
C LEU A 167 2.19 9.51 11.82
N MET A 168 2.58 8.44 11.13
CA MET A 168 3.38 8.54 9.91
C MET A 168 2.70 7.77 8.79
N ASP A 169 2.34 8.47 7.71
CA ASP A 169 1.73 7.87 6.51
C ASP A 169 2.80 7.69 5.45
N GLU A 170 3.31 6.47 5.29
CA GLU A 170 4.41 6.10 4.38
C GLU A 170 5.58 7.10 4.37
N PRO A 171 6.19 7.38 5.52
CA PRO A 171 7.16 8.46 5.67
C PRO A 171 8.46 8.27 4.87
N PHE A 172 8.67 7.10 4.26
CA PHE A 172 9.91 6.75 3.57
C PHE A 172 9.71 6.39 2.09
N SER A 173 8.48 6.25 1.59
CA SER A 173 8.22 5.72 0.24
C SER A 173 8.63 6.66 -0.90
N ALA A 174 8.64 7.98 -0.65
CA ALA A 174 9.03 8.99 -1.64
C ALA A 174 10.55 9.23 -1.75
N LEU A 175 11.38 8.38 -1.12
CA LEU A 175 12.82 8.57 -0.99
C LEU A 175 13.58 7.45 -1.70
N ASP A 176 14.80 7.75 -2.16
CA ASP A 176 15.70 6.69 -2.63
C ASP A 176 16.09 5.75 -1.47
N VAL A 177 16.42 4.51 -1.82
CA VAL A 177 16.65 3.40 -0.87
C VAL A 177 17.66 3.77 0.23
N LEU A 178 18.79 4.40 -0.14
CA LEU A 178 19.86 4.74 0.82
C LEU A 178 19.44 5.87 1.76
N THR A 179 18.76 6.90 1.22
CA THR A 179 18.24 8.01 2.02
C THR A 179 17.15 7.53 2.99
N ALA A 180 16.24 6.67 2.52
CA ALA A 180 15.20 6.05 3.34
C ALA A 180 15.80 5.21 4.48
N GLU A 181 16.81 4.38 4.18
CA GLU A 181 17.52 3.57 5.19
C GLU A 181 18.22 4.43 6.25
N THR A 182 18.90 5.49 5.82
CA THR A 182 19.57 6.41 6.75
C THR A 182 18.55 7.07 7.67
N LEU A 183 17.43 7.58 7.15
CA LEU A 183 16.40 8.24 7.95
C LEU A 183 15.70 7.31 8.94
N ARG A 184 15.44 6.07 8.53
CA ARG A 184 14.87 5.05 9.43
C ARG A 184 15.80 4.78 10.60
N THR A 185 17.08 4.60 10.32
CA THR A 185 18.10 4.36 11.35
C THR A 185 18.19 5.54 12.32
N ASP A 186 18.29 6.76 11.80
CA ASP A 186 18.32 7.98 12.63
C ASP A 186 17.07 8.11 13.52
N LEU A 187 15.88 7.87 12.97
CA LEU A 187 14.63 7.94 13.73
C LEU A 187 14.59 6.88 14.86
N LEU A 188 15.02 5.65 14.55
CA LEU A 188 15.11 4.58 15.54
C LEU A 188 16.13 4.89 16.62
N ASP A 189 17.28 5.47 16.28
CA ASP A 189 18.30 5.86 17.24
C ASP A 189 17.77 6.92 18.20
N LEU A 190 17.10 7.96 17.68
CA LEU A 190 16.47 8.99 18.51
C LEU A 190 15.35 8.42 19.40
N TRP A 191 14.55 7.50 18.86
CA TRP A 191 13.49 6.81 19.61
C TRP A 191 14.06 5.93 20.74
N ASN A 192 15.03 5.07 20.44
CA ASN A 192 15.63 4.14 21.39
C ASN A 192 16.41 4.86 22.50
N GLN A 193 17.02 6.00 22.17
CA GLN A 193 17.71 6.86 23.13
C GLN A 193 16.75 7.75 23.94
N LYS A 194 15.44 7.67 23.69
CA LYS A 194 14.40 8.49 24.34
C LYS A 194 14.62 10.00 24.17
N GLN A 195 15.20 10.41 23.04
CA GLN A 195 15.44 11.81 22.72
C GLN A 195 14.22 12.47 22.05
N LEU A 196 13.34 11.67 21.45
CA LEU A 196 12.11 12.18 20.83
C LEU A 196 11.07 12.52 21.92
N PRO A 197 10.44 13.70 21.88
CA PRO A 197 9.43 14.12 22.85
C PRO A 197 8.04 13.51 22.53
N ILE A 198 7.98 12.19 22.37
CA ILE A 198 6.79 11.44 21.95
C ILE A 198 6.59 10.18 22.80
N LYS A 199 5.34 9.70 22.92
CA LYS A 199 5.02 8.51 23.72
C LYS A 199 4.81 7.25 22.90
N SER A 200 4.31 7.35 21.66
CA SER A 200 4.11 6.23 20.75
C SER A 200 4.17 6.69 19.30
N ILE A 201 4.45 5.73 18.42
CA ILE A 201 4.47 5.92 16.97
C ILE A 201 3.49 4.92 16.33
N LEU A 202 2.64 5.39 15.44
CA LEU A 202 1.93 4.55 14.47
C LEU A 202 2.47 4.86 13.07
N ILE A 203 3.09 3.88 12.43
CA ILE A 203 3.61 3.99 11.08
C ILE A 203 2.76 3.16 10.11
N VAL A 204 2.34 3.78 9.02
CA VAL A 204 1.73 3.09 7.89
C VAL A 204 2.81 2.81 6.87
N THR A 205 2.88 1.57 6.43
CA THR A 205 3.82 1.15 5.40
C THR A 205 3.23 0.00 4.59
N HIS A 206 3.63 -0.10 3.33
CA HIS A 206 3.42 -1.27 2.49
C HIS A 206 4.67 -2.16 2.44
N ASN A 207 5.79 -1.74 3.03
CA ASN A 207 7.02 -2.52 3.03
C ASN A 207 7.09 -3.43 4.27
N ILE A 208 7.08 -4.75 4.06
CA ILE A 208 7.09 -5.75 5.13
C ILE A 208 8.39 -5.70 5.91
N GLU A 209 9.53 -5.63 5.23
CA GLU A 209 10.84 -5.58 5.86
C GLU A 209 10.98 -4.32 6.73
N GLU A 210 10.45 -3.18 6.29
CA GLU A 210 10.38 -1.96 7.08
C GLU A 210 9.54 -2.14 8.35
N ALA A 211 8.35 -2.74 8.23
CA ALA A 211 7.49 -3.00 9.37
C ALA A 211 8.19 -3.88 10.42
N VAL A 212 8.83 -4.98 9.99
CA VAL A 212 9.59 -5.89 10.87
C VAL A 212 10.86 -5.21 11.40
N PHE A 213 11.47 -4.31 10.65
CA PHE A 213 12.65 -3.57 11.09
C PHE A 213 12.33 -2.50 12.13
N MET A 214 11.19 -1.80 12.03
CA MET A 214 10.91 -0.64 12.89
C MET A 214 9.98 -0.95 14.06
N CYS A 215 8.98 -1.82 13.86
CA CYS A 215 7.81 -1.87 14.75
C CYS A 215 7.94 -2.92 15.85
N ASP A 216 7.38 -2.66 17.02
CA ASP A 216 7.22 -3.65 18.10
C ASP A 216 6.02 -4.56 17.85
N ARG A 217 4.98 -4.04 17.20
CA ARG A 217 3.77 -4.76 16.77
C ARG A 217 3.40 -4.36 15.36
N ILE A 218 2.89 -5.31 14.57
CA ILE A 218 2.44 -5.11 13.19
C ILE A 218 0.98 -5.54 13.11
N MET A 219 0.13 -4.61 12.71
CA MET A 219 -1.29 -4.80 12.44
C MET A 219 -1.46 -4.98 10.94
N VAL A 220 -1.84 -6.17 10.50
CA VAL A 220 -2.07 -6.47 9.08
C VAL A 220 -3.52 -6.17 8.73
N LEU A 221 -3.75 -5.37 7.69
CA LEU A 221 -5.07 -5.00 7.17
C LEU A 221 -5.39 -5.74 5.87
N SER A 222 -6.59 -6.30 5.78
CA SER A 222 -7.18 -6.76 4.51
C SER A 222 -7.61 -5.59 3.64
N SER A 223 -7.83 -5.83 2.34
CA SER A 223 -8.47 -4.87 1.44
C SER A 223 -9.91 -5.27 1.14
N ASN A 224 -10.78 -4.27 0.92
CA ASN A 224 -12.15 -4.40 0.41
C ASN A 224 -13.05 -5.40 1.18
N PRO A 225 -13.52 -5.06 2.40
CA PRO A 225 -13.21 -3.87 3.19
C PRO A 225 -11.97 -4.04 4.08
N GLY A 226 -11.46 -2.93 4.61
CA GLY A 226 -10.35 -2.88 5.54
C GLY A 226 -10.68 -3.47 6.90
N ARG A 227 -10.08 -4.62 7.24
CA ARG A 227 -10.21 -5.27 8.56
C ARG A 227 -8.84 -5.62 9.11
N VAL A 228 -8.67 -5.58 10.43
CA VAL A 228 -7.45 -6.12 11.07
C VAL A 228 -7.51 -7.63 11.01
N VAL A 229 -6.67 -8.22 10.16
CA VAL A 229 -6.64 -9.65 9.94
C VAL A 229 -5.67 -10.36 10.87
N ALA A 230 -4.57 -9.71 11.22
CA ALA A 230 -3.58 -10.27 12.13
C ALA A 230 -2.91 -9.18 12.95
N GLU A 231 -2.58 -9.55 14.19
CA GLU A 231 -1.68 -8.79 15.05
C GLU A 231 -0.43 -9.64 15.27
N ILE A 232 0.74 -9.10 14.89
CA ILE A 232 2.01 -9.79 14.94
C ILE A 232 2.94 -9.02 15.87
N LYS A 233 3.36 -9.66 16.95
CA LYS A 233 4.35 -9.08 17.86
C LYS A 233 5.76 -9.42 17.35
N VAL A 234 6.62 -8.40 17.22
CA VAL A 234 8.02 -8.61 16.85
C VAL A 234 8.81 -8.99 18.11
N PRO A 235 9.38 -10.21 18.20
CA PRO A 235 9.88 -10.75 19.46
C PRO A 235 11.29 -10.26 19.81
N PHE A 236 11.96 -9.52 18.92
CA PHE A 236 13.35 -9.08 19.09
C PHE A 236 13.46 -7.55 19.25
N ALA A 237 14.33 -7.13 20.17
CA ALA A 237 14.60 -5.74 20.50
C ALA A 237 15.50 -5.05 19.46
N HIS A 238 15.50 -3.72 19.47
CA HIS A 238 16.44 -2.91 18.70
C HIS A 238 17.85 -2.91 19.32
N PRO A 239 18.93 -2.78 18.52
CA PRO A 239 18.94 -2.70 17.06
C PRO A 239 18.75 -4.08 16.40
N ARG A 240 18.03 -4.10 15.27
CA ARG A 240 17.69 -5.33 14.55
C ARG A 240 18.62 -5.57 13.37
N ASN A 241 18.90 -6.83 13.08
CA ASN A 241 19.75 -7.22 11.95
C ASN A 241 18.92 -7.93 10.87
N ARG A 242 18.81 -7.32 9.68
CA ARG A 242 18.08 -7.87 8.52
C ARG A 242 18.67 -9.19 8.00
N LEU A 243 19.93 -9.47 8.33
CA LEU A 243 20.60 -10.71 7.95
C LEU A 243 20.35 -11.85 8.95
N ASP A 244 19.70 -11.59 10.09
CA ASP A 244 19.37 -12.63 11.06
C ASP A 244 18.33 -13.59 10.46
N PRO A 245 18.56 -14.92 10.47
CA PRO A 245 17.60 -15.89 10.01
C PRO A 245 16.21 -15.76 10.66
N VAL A 246 16.14 -15.34 11.93
CA VAL A 246 14.85 -15.14 12.62
C VAL A 246 14.09 -13.94 12.07
N PHE A 247 14.82 -12.88 11.69
CA PHE A 247 14.24 -11.71 11.05
C PHE A 247 13.66 -12.07 9.68
N ARG A 248 14.44 -12.76 8.85
CA ARG A 248 14.02 -13.17 7.50
C ARG A 248 12.80 -14.08 7.57
N LYS A 249 12.84 -15.09 8.44
CA LYS A 249 11.70 -15.98 8.65
C LYS A 249 10.42 -15.21 9.01
N MET A 250 10.50 -14.17 9.84
CA MET A 250 9.33 -13.36 10.18
C MET A 250 8.82 -12.56 8.98
N VAL A 251 9.70 -12.06 8.11
CA VAL A 251 9.30 -11.44 6.84
C VAL A 251 8.57 -12.47 5.98
N ASP A 252 9.16 -13.66 5.79
CA ASP A 252 8.57 -14.75 5.00
C ASP A 252 7.20 -15.18 5.55
N ASP A 253 7.06 -15.33 6.87
CA ASP A 253 5.81 -15.66 7.56
C ASP A 253 4.72 -14.58 7.30
N ILE A 254 5.09 -13.30 7.21
CA ILE A 254 4.15 -12.20 6.89
C ILE A 254 3.76 -12.24 5.41
N TYR A 255 4.71 -12.49 4.50
CA TYR A 255 4.40 -12.68 3.07
C TYR A 255 3.44 -13.86 2.86
N ALA A 256 3.69 -14.98 3.54
CA ALA A 256 2.80 -16.14 3.54
C ALA A 256 1.41 -15.78 4.09
N LEU A 257 1.33 -15.02 5.19
CA LEU A 257 0.03 -14.60 5.76
C LEU A 257 -0.77 -13.71 4.80
N MET A 258 -0.09 -12.80 4.08
CA MET A 258 -0.73 -11.90 3.11
C MET A 258 -1.11 -12.58 1.78
N THR A 259 -0.62 -13.79 1.53
CA THR A 259 -0.95 -14.61 0.34
C THR A 259 -1.93 -15.75 0.67
N GLN A 260 -1.74 -16.49 1.76
CA GLN A 260 -2.54 -17.66 2.17
C GLN A 260 -4.00 -17.32 2.53
N ARG A 261 -4.31 -16.09 2.94
CA ARG A 261 -5.70 -15.74 3.30
C ARG A 261 -6.66 -15.62 2.13
N ARG A 262 -6.19 -15.64 0.87
CA ARG A 262 -7.08 -16.04 -0.22
C ARG A 262 -7.32 -17.54 -0.19
N SER A 263 -6.28 -18.37 -0.15
CA SER A 263 -6.38 -19.83 -0.24
C SER A 263 -7.26 -20.48 0.86
N ALA A 264 -7.29 -19.94 2.08
CA ALA A 264 -8.09 -20.50 3.18
C ALA A 264 -9.60 -20.19 3.08
N ASP A 265 -9.98 -19.03 2.53
CA ASP A 265 -11.39 -18.73 2.17
C ASP A 265 -11.77 -19.30 0.78
N THR A 266 -10.80 -19.85 0.03
CA THR A 266 -10.99 -20.34 -1.34
C THR A 266 -10.41 -21.75 -1.53
N LEU A 267 -11.07 -22.75 -0.93
CA LEU A 267 -10.98 -24.15 -1.41
C LEU A 267 -11.58 -24.34 -2.82
N HIS A 268 -12.04 -23.26 -3.45
CA HIS A 268 -12.39 -23.17 -4.85
C HIS A 268 -11.55 -22.05 -5.46
N LYS A 269 -10.69 -22.35 -6.45
CA LYS A 269 -10.14 -21.32 -7.35
C LYS A 269 -11.32 -20.42 -7.73
N VAL A 270 -11.36 -19.19 -7.24
CA VAL A 270 -12.46 -18.27 -7.54
C VAL A 270 -12.44 -18.09 -9.04
N GLN A 271 -13.41 -18.70 -9.70
CA GLN A 271 -13.55 -18.57 -11.13
C GLN A 271 -14.08 -17.15 -11.33
N LEU A 272 -13.28 -16.30 -11.96
CA LEU A 272 -13.71 -14.95 -12.27
C LEU A 272 -15.03 -15.04 -13.07
N GLU A 273 -15.96 -14.14 -12.75
CA GLU A 273 -17.18 -13.90 -13.51
C GLU A 273 -17.01 -12.65 -14.36
N ILE A 274 -17.99 -12.34 -15.23
CA ILE A 274 -17.91 -11.15 -16.10
C ILE A 274 -17.81 -9.87 -15.26
N GLY A 275 -18.55 -9.80 -14.15
CA GLY A 275 -18.57 -8.68 -13.21
C GLY A 275 -17.53 -8.73 -12.10
N SER A 276 -16.51 -9.60 -12.19
CA SER A 276 -15.44 -9.61 -11.19
C SER A 276 -14.51 -8.41 -11.40
N PRO A 277 -14.19 -7.64 -10.35
CA PRO A 277 -13.29 -6.49 -10.48
C PRO A 277 -11.88 -6.96 -10.85
N LEU A 278 -11.22 -6.26 -11.76
CA LEU A 278 -9.84 -6.52 -12.16
C LEU A 278 -8.95 -5.35 -11.74
N THR A 279 -7.77 -5.68 -11.20
CA THR A 279 -6.76 -4.68 -10.85
C THR A 279 -5.90 -4.37 -12.06
N GLU A 280 -5.67 -3.08 -12.30
CA GLU A 280 -4.82 -2.65 -13.40
C GLU A 280 -3.36 -3.05 -13.15
N VAL A 281 -2.84 -3.94 -14.00
CA VAL A 281 -1.43 -4.35 -13.99
C VAL A 281 -0.87 -4.25 -15.40
N SER A 282 0.26 -3.55 -15.54
CA SER A 282 0.90 -3.42 -16.86
C SER A 282 1.45 -4.76 -17.36
N THR A 283 1.31 -5.01 -18.66
CA THR A 283 1.84 -6.21 -19.32
C THR A 283 3.37 -6.28 -19.28
N ASN A 284 4.04 -5.13 -19.24
CA ASN A 284 5.49 -5.06 -19.05
C ASN A 284 5.91 -5.55 -17.66
N LEU A 285 5.17 -5.21 -16.61
CA LEU A 285 5.45 -5.68 -15.25
C LEU A 285 5.22 -7.19 -15.13
N MET A 286 4.12 -7.69 -15.71
CA MET A 286 3.84 -9.14 -15.81
C MET A 286 4.96 -9.89 -16.54
N ALA A 287 5.37 -9.40 -17.70
CA ALA A 287 6.46 -10.01 -18.47
C ALA A 287 7.79 -9.97 -17.72
N GLY A 288 8.14 -8.82 -17.13
CA GLY A 288 9.37 -8.65 -16.35
C GLY A 288 9.44 -9.59 -15.14
N LEU A 289 8.33 -9.80 -14.43
CA LEU A 289 8.27 -10.75 -13.32
C LEU A 289 8.47 -12.19 -13.81
N MET A 290 7.80 -12.61 -14.89
CA MET A 290 7.95 -13.96 -15.44
C MET A 290 9.37 -14.22 -15.97
N GLU A 291 9.97 -13.24 -16.65
CA GLU A 291 11.36 -13.31 -17.11
C GLU A 291 12.35 -13.42 -15.95
N ALA A 292 12.15 -12.60 -14.91
CA ALA A 292 13.00 -12.63 -13.73
C ALA A 292 12.91 -13.99 -13.02
N LEU A 293 11.70 -14.56 -12.90
CA LEU A 293 11.51 -15.90 -12.36
C LEU A 293 12.15 -17.00 -13.21
N ALA A 294 12.10 -16.90 -14.53
CA ALA A 294 12.70 -17.90 -15.42
C ALA A 294 14.24 -17.85 -15.41
N ALA A 295 14.81 -16.65 -15.23
CA ALA A 295 16.25 -16.45 -15.20
C ALA A 295 16.93 -17.07 -13.97
N ALA A 296 18.23 -17.34 -14.08
CA ALA A 296 19.05 -17.72 -12.93
C ALA A 296 19.12 -16.54 -11.93
N PRO A 297 19.08 -16.80 -10.60
CA PRO A 297 19.17 -18.10 -9.94
C PRO A 297 17.84 -18.84 -9.73
N TYR A 298 16.70 -18.24 -10.08
CA TYR A 298 15.37 -18.72 -9.72
C TYR A 298 14.89 -19.93 -10.53
N ASN A 299 15.25 -20.02 -11.82
CA ASN A 299 14.95 -21.18 -12.68
C ASN A 299 13.47 -21.62 -12.62
N GLY A 300 12.57 -20.66 -12.49
CA GLY A 300 11.12 -20.82 -12.47
C GLY A 300 10.47 -20.87 -11.08
N ARG A 301 11.22 -20.75 -9.98
CA ARG A 301 10.65 -20.65 -8.63
C ARG A 301 11.46 -19.68 -7.77
N ALA A 302 10.77 -18.82 -7.03
CA ALA A 302 11.39 -17.90 -6.09
C ALA A 302 10.52 -17.71 -4.85
N ASP A 303 11.16 -17.32 -3.76
CA ASP A 303 10.50 -16.77 -2.59
C ASP A 303 9.99 -15.35 -2.92
N LEU A 304 8.76 -15.00 -2.52
CA LEU A 304 8.15 -13.69 -2.83
C LEU A 304 8.92 -12.47 -2.30
N PRO A 305 9.43 -12.45 -1.05
CA PRO A 305 10.30 -11.39 -0.57
C PRO A 305 11.56 -11.25 -1.42
N GLU A 306 12.16 -12.37 -1.86
CA GLU A 306 13.39 -12.35 -2.63
C GLU A 306 13.16 -11.75 -4.03
N ILE A 307 12.14 -12.20 -4.75
CA ILE A 307 11.83 -11.68 -6.09
C ILE A 307 11.29 -10.25 -6.03
N GLY A 308 10.52 -9.90 -5.01
CA GLY A 308 10.05 -8.54 -4.74
C GLY A 308 11.23 -7.58 -4.54
N SER A 309 12.15 -7.94 -3.65
CA SER A 309 13.39 -7.17 -3.42
C SER A 309 14.23 -7.03 -4.69
N LYS A 310 14.38 -8.12 -5.45
CA LYS A 310 15.16 -8.13 -6.71
C LYS A 310 14.60 -7.17 -7.76
N LEU A 311 13.28 -7.07 -7.85
CA LEU A 311 12.58 -6.21 -8.80
C LEU A 311 12.23 -4.83 -8.23
N LEU A 312 12.60 -4.55 -6.98
CA LEU A 312 12.21 -3.34 -6.24
C LEU A 312 10.69 -3.14 -6.22
N LEU A 313 9.95 -4.26 -6.10
CA LEU A 313 8.50 -4.26 -6.02
C LEU A 313 8.07 -4.33 -4.56
N GLU A 314 7.26 -3.37 -4.19
CA GLU A 314 6.58 -3.32 -2.90
C GLU A 314 5.33 -4.20 -2.91
N VAL A 315 4.72 -4.44 -1.74
CA VAL A 315 3.49 -5.24 -1.59
C VAL A 315 2.36 -4.77 -2.53
N ASP A 316 2.28 -3.45 -2.74
CA ASP A 316 1.24 -2.81 -3.54
C ASP A 316 1.39 -3.07 -5.04
N ASP A 317 2.59 -3.42 -5.51
CA ASP A 317 2.84 -3.80 -6.90
C ASP A 317 2.96 -5.31 -7.06
N LEU A 318 3.69 -5.97 -6.14
CA LEU A 318 4.02 -7.38 -6.19
C LEU A 318 2.78 -8.27 -6.12
N PHE A 319 1.88 -8.04 -5.17
CA PHE A 319 0.71 -8.91 -5.03
C PHE A 319 -0.30 -8.76 -6.17
N PRO A 320 -0.64 -7.55 -6.65
CA PRO A 320 -1.48 -7.43 -7.84
C PRO A 320 -0.92 -8.12 -9.07
N VAL A 321 0.39 -8.00 -9.34
CA VAL A 321 1.00 -8.69 -10.49
C VAL A 321 1.00 -10.21 -10.30
N THR A 322 1.32 -10.72 -9.12
CA THR A 322 1.35 -12.16 -8.87
C THR A 322 -0.04 -12.79 -8.95
N GLU A 323 -1.06 -12.12 -8.40
CA GLU A 323 -2.46 -12.55 -8.47
C GLU A 323 -2.98 -12.52 -9.90
N THR A 324 -2.66 -11.48 -10.67
CA THR A 324 -3.05 -11.38 -12.08
C THR A 324 -2.44 -12.52 -12.90
N LEU A 325 -1.16 -12.80 -12.70
CA LEU A 325 -0.49 -13.92 -13.35
C LEU A 325 -1.07 -15.28 -12.92
N GLU A 326 -1.47 -15.43 -11.66
CA GLU A 326 -2.10 -16.66 -11.16
C GLU A 326 -3.49 -16.86 -11.78
N HIS A 327 -4.30 -15.79 -11.84
CA HIS A 327 -5.60 -15.80 -12.52
C HIS A 327 -5.45 -16.16 -14.01
N LEU A 328 -4.45 -15.59 -14.69
CA LEU A 328 -4.12 -15.92 -16.06
C LEU A 328 -3.49 -17.32 -16.22
N GLY A 329 -3.13 -18.01 -15.13
CA GLY A 329 -2.57 -19.36 -15.16
C GLY A 329 -1.08 -19.44 -15.55
N PHE A 330 -0.35 -18.34 -15.43
CA PHE A 330 1.09 -18.28 -15.69
C PHE A 330 1.96 -18.62 -14.49
N VAL A 331 1.44 -18.42 -13.28
CA VAL A 331 2.12 -18.73 -12.01
C VAL A 331 1.19 -19.47 -11.04
N GLU A 332 1.77 -20.09 -10.03
CA GLU A 332 1.08 -20.60 -8.85
C GLU A 332 1.72 -20.02 -7.58
N LEU A 333 0.90 -19.61 -6.62
CA LEU A 333 1.35 -19.13 -5.32
C LEU A 333 1.19 -20.22 -4.25
N ARG A 334 2.27 -20.50 -3.50
CA ARG A 334 2.26 -21.54 -2.45
C ARG A 334 3.12 -21.12 -1.28
N ASP A 335 2.50 -20.94 -0.11
CA ASP A 335 3.23 -20.73 1.16
C ASP A 335 4.28 -19.61 1.14
N GLY A 336 4.01 -18.51 0.44
CA GLY A 336 4.96 -17.40 0.29
C GLY A 336 5.90 -17.53 -0.92
N ASP A 337 5.88 -18.65 -1.62
CA ASP A 337 6.62 -18.85 -2.88
C ASP A 337 5.75 -18.56 -4.11
N ILE A 338 6.43 -18.23 -5.21
CA ILE A 338 5.87 -18.13 -6.56
C ILE A 338 6.58 -19.10 -7.51
N GLU A 339 5.81 -19.85 -8.29
CA GLU A 339 6.33 -20.82 -9.27
C GLU A 339 5.71 -20.61 -10.65
N LEU A 340 6.52 -20.62 -11.72
CA LEU A 340 6.05 -20.57 -13.10
C LEU A 340 5.36 -21.89 -13.49
N THR A 341 4.16 -21.78 -14.07
CA THR A 341 3.52 -22.91 -14.74
C THR A 341 4.25 -23.26 -16.04
N ALA A 342 3.86 -24.35 -16.70
CA ALA A 342 4.37 -24.69 -18.02
C ALA A 342 4.15 -23.55 -19.04
N ALA A 343 3.00 -22.87 -18.97
CA ALA A 343 2.69 -21.72 -19.81
C ALA A 343 3.57 -20.50 -19.47
N GLY A 344 3.80 -20.24 -18.18
CA GLY A 344 4.69 -19.15 -17.74
C GLY A 344 6.13 -19.34 -18.21
N LYS A 345 6.63 -20.58 -18.18
CA LYS A 345 7.96 -20.92 -18.72
C LYS A 345 8.05 -20.70 -20.23
N LEU A 346 7.06 -21.19 -20.98
CA LEU A 346 6.99 -20.97 -22.43
C LEU A 346 6.90 -19.47 -22.77
N PHE A 347 6.11 -18.70 -22.02
CA PHE A 347 6.03 -17.26 -22.21
C PHE A 347 7.41 -16.61 -22.02
N ALA A 348 8.13 -16.93 -20.94
CA ALA A 348 9.43 -16.34 -20.65
C ALA A 348 10.48 -16.68 -21.71
N ASP A 349 10.48 -17.92 -22.23
CA ASP A 349 11.47 -18.40 -23.20
C ASP A 349 11.25 -17.89 -24.63
N TYR A 350 10.03 -17.47 -24.97
CA TYR A 350 9.63 -17.14 -26.33
C TYR A 350 9.87 -15.68 -26.73
N GLY A 351 9.94 -15.45 -28.05
CA GLY A 351 10.03 -14.13 -28.64
C GLY A 351 8.73 -13.33 -28.53
N THR A 352 8.80 -12.04 -28.87
CA THR A 352 7.71 -11.09 -28.67
C THR A 352 6.39 -11.51 -29.31
N GLN A 353 6.41 -12.11 -30.51
CA GLN A 353 5.18 -12.45 -31.22
C GLN A 353 4.50 -13.69 -30.62
N GLU A 354 5.28 -14.70 -30.27
CA GLU A 354 4.79 -15.93 -29.67
C GLU A 354 4.25 -15.69 -28.25
N ARG A 355 4.84 -14.74 -27.50
CA ARG A 355 4.32 -14.29 -26.21
C ARG A 355 2.90 -13.73 -26.29
N LYS A 356 2.61 -12.90 -27.31
CA LYS A 356 1.27 -12.35 -27.53
C LYS A 356 0.24 -13.45 -27.75
N VAL A 357 0.60 -14.47 -28.53
CA VAL A 357 -0.29 -15.61 -28.82
C VAL A 357 -0.63 -16.39 -27.55
N ILE A 358 0.38 -16.75 -26.75
CA ILE A 358 0.16 -17.47 -25.48
C ILE A 358 -0.65 -16.61 -24.52
N PHE A 359 -0.34 -15.31 -24.42
CA PHE A 359 -1.08 -14.38 -23.58
C PHE A 359 -2.54 -14.25 -24.02
N ALA A 360 -2.82 -14.17 -25.32
CA ALA A 360 -4.17 -14.12 -25.87
C ALA A 360 -4.98 -15.38 -25.53
N GLU A 361 -4.39 -16.57 -25.64
CA GLU A 361 -5.05 -17.82 -25.28
C GLU A 361 -5.45 -17.82 -23.80
N HIS A 362 -4.51 -17.46 -22.92
CA HIS A 362 -4.73 -17.42 -21.49
C HIS A 362 -5.73 -16.34 -21.08
N LEU A 363 -5.63 -15.13 -21.65
CA LEU A 363 -6.56 -14.03 -21.42
C LEU A 363 -8.00 -14.44 -21.72
N LEU A 364 -8.25 -15.07 -22.87
CA LEU A 364 -9.60 -15.47 -23.26
C LEU A 364 -10.11 -16.71 -22.53
N ARG A 365 -9.21 -17.55 -22.03
CA ARG A 365 -9.56 -18.72 -21.25
C ARG A 365 -9.93 -18.37 -19.81
N HIS A 366 -9.22 -17.40 -19.23
CA HIS A 366 -9.26 -17.14 -17.80
C HIS A 366 -9.98 -15.83 -17.42
N ILE A 367 -10.10 -14.87 -18.33
CA ILE A 367 -10.80 -13.59 -18.09
C ILE A 367 -12.13 -13.57 -18.88
N PRO A 368 -13.29 -13.82 -18.23
CA PRO A 368 -14.57 -13.92 -18.91
C PRO A 368 -14.98 -12.65 -19.66
N LEU A 369 -14.67 -11.47 -19.12
CA LEU A 369 -14.97 -10.20 -19.77
C LEU A 369 -14.23 -10.08 -21.12
N ALA A 370 -12.96 -10.47 -21.20
CA ALA A 370 -12.20 -10.47 -22.45
C ALA A 370 -12.81 -11.44 -23.47
N ALA A 371 -13.18 -12.65 -23.03
CA ALA A 371 -13.86 -13.64 -23.87
C ALA A 371 -15.23 -13.14 -24.36
N ARG A 372 -15.96 -12.43 -23.50
CA ARG A 372 -17.26 -11.84 -23.78
C ARG A 372 -17.16 -10.75 -24.85
N ILE A 373 -16.21 -9.81 -24.71
CA ILE A 373 -15.95 -8.77 -25.70
C ILE A 373 -15.64 -9.42 -27.06
N ARG A 374 -14.69 -10.36 -27.11
CA ARG A 374 -14.31 -11.05 -28.35
C ARG A 374 -15.51 -11.76 -29.00
N ARG A 375 -16.33 -12.47 -28.22
CA ARG A 375 -17.53 -13.15 -28.72
C ARG A 375 -18.55 -12.17 -29.30
N VAL A 376 -18.84 -11.06 -28.61
CA VAL A 376 -19.79 -10.04 -29.08
C VAL A 376 -19.34 -9.43 -30.40
N LEU A 377 -18.03 -9.17 -30.56
CA LEU A 377 -17.49 -8.66 -31.82
C LEU A 377 -17.62 -9.69 -32.94
N GLN A 378 -17.34 -10.97 -32.68
CA GLN A 378 -17.45 -12.03 -33.69
C GLN A 378 -18.90 -12.27 -34.17
N GLU A 379 -19.88 -12.14 -33.28
CA GLU A 379 -21.29 -12.37 -33.60
C GLU A 379 -21.96 -11.17 -34.31
N ARG A 380 -21.37 -9.98 -34.22
CA ARG A 380 -21.97 -8.75 -34.75
C ARG A 380 -21.64 -8.52 -36.23
N PRO A 381 -22.64 -8.17 -37.06
CA PRO A 381 -22.40 -7.61 -38.38
C PRO A 381 -21.54 -6.34 -38.27
N GLY A 382 -20.37 -6.32 -38.93
CA GLY A 382 -19.43 -5.20 -38.87
C GLY A 382 -18.40 -5.29 -37.72
N GLN A 383 -18.43 -6.36 -36.91
CA GLN A 383 -17.41 -6.69 -35.91
C GLN A 383 -17.01 -5.52 -34.98
N ARG A 384 -18.00 -4.71 -34.61
CA ARG A 384 -17.83 -3.50 -33.79
C ARG A 384 -18.85 -3.44 -32.65
N ALA A 385 -18.43 -2.91 -31.51
CA ALA A 385 -19.31 -2.68 -30.37
C ALA A 385 -18.87 -1.45 -29.57
N PRO A 386 -19.80 -0.61 -29.10
CA PRO A 386 -19.47 0.55 -28.26
C PRO A 386 -19.05 0.11 -26.85
N ARG A 387 -18.18 0.91 -26.22
CA ARG A 387 -17.71 0.73 -24.84
C ARG A 387 -18.85 0.63 -23.85
N LEU A 388 -19.78 1.58 -23.92
CA LEU A 388 -20.96 1.72 -23.06
C LEU A 388 -21.75 0.42 -22.88
N ARG A 389 -21.76 -0.45 -23.88
CA ARG A 389 -22.44 -1.75 -23.78
C ARG A 389 -21.85 -2.63 -22.67
N PHE A 390 -20.53 -2.67 -22.58
CA PHE A 390 -19.82 -3.53 -21.64
C PHE A 390 -19.76 -2.88 -20.27
N GLU A 391 -19.67 -1.55 -20.19
CA GLU A 391 -19.78 -0.81 -18.92
C GLU A 391 -21.12 -1.07 -18.24
N GLN A 392 -22.23 -0.94 -18.97
CA GLN A 392 -23.56 -1.23 -18.43
C GLN A 392 -23.72 -2.68 -17.94
N GLU A 393 -23.07 -3.65 -18.61
CA GLU A 393 -23.07 -5.06 -18.19
C GLU A 393 -22.24 -5.27 -16.91
N LEU A 394 -21.23 -4.45 -16.66
CA LEU A 394 -20.42 -4.48 -15.44
C LEU A 394 -21.09 -3.76 -14.27
N GLU A 395 -21.74 -2.62 -14.54
CA GLU A 395 -22.51 -1.81 -13.58
C GLU A 395 -23.65 -2.58 -12.91
N ASP A 396 -24.11 -3.69 -13.51
CA ASP A 396 -25.06 -4.62 -12.89
C ASP A 396 -24.51 -5.26 -11.59
N SER A 397 -23.18 -5.24 -11.40
CA SER A 397 -22.47 -5.94 -10.32
C SER A 397 -21.33 -5.16 -9.68
N LEU A 398 -20.90 -4.06 -10.29
CA LEU A 398 -19.79 -3.21 -9.88
C LEU A 398 -20.26 -1.76 -9.77
N SER A 399 -19.58 -0.97 -8.95
CA SER A 399 -19.74 0.50 -9.01
C SER A 399 -19.22 1.04 -10.34
N ASP A 400 -19.72 2.20 -10.76
CA ASP A 400 -19.30 2.89 -12.00
C ASP A 400 -17.77 2.97 -12.13
N SER A 401 -17.07 3.37 -11.06
CA SER A 401 -15.61 3.47 -11.08
C SER A 401 -14.92 2.10 -11.21
N ALA A 402 -15.45 1.07 -10.56
CA ALA A 402 -14.88 -0.28 -10.63
C ALA A 402 -15.16 -0.94 -11.99
N ALA A 403 -16.30 -0.65 -12.61
CA ALA A 403 -16.64 -1.06 -13.96
C ALA A 403 -15.69 -0.41 -14.99
N GLU A 404 -15.45 0.90 -14.87
CA GLU A 404 -14.53 1.65 -15.73
C GLU A 404 -13.09 1.07 -15.63
N GLU A 405 -12.56 0.94 -14.41
CA GLU A 405 -11.21 0.40 -14.15
C GLU A 405 -11.05 -1.04 -14.68
N THR A 406 -12.07 -1.87 -14.47
CA THR A 406 -12.08 -3.27 -14.94
C THR A 406 -12.06 -3.33 -16.47
N LEU A 407 -12.86 -2.48 -17.14
CA LEU A 407 -12.92 -2.45 -18.59
C LEU A 407 -11.63 -1.91 -19.21
N ASP A 408 -11.03 -0.87 -18.61
CA ASP A 408 -9.74 -0.31 -19.05
C ASP A 408 -8.61 -1.33 -18.90
N THR A 409 -8.62 -2.09 -17.81
CA THR A 409 -7.68 -3.20 -17.60
C THR A 409 -7.78 -4.24 -18.73
N VAL A 410 -9.00 -4.67 -19.07
CA VAL A 410 -9.21 -5.62 -20.18
C VAL A 410 -8.85 -5.02 -21.54
N ILE A 411 -9.10 -3.74 -21.77
CA ILE A 411 -8.68 -3.05 -22.99
C ILE A 411 -7.15 -3.05 -23.11
N SER A 412 -6.45 -2.72 -22.03
CA SER A 412 -4.98 -2.69 -21.98
C SER A 412 -4.39 -4.07 -22.29
N TRP A 413 -4.86 -5.11 -21.61
CA TRP A 413 -4.45 -6.49 -21.86
C TRP A 413 -4.85 -6.98 -23.25
N GLY A 414 -6.05 -6.62 -23.71
CA GLY A 414 -6.58 -7.03 -25.01
C GLY A 414 -5.84 -6.43 -26.19
N ARG A 415 -5.39 -5.17 -26.07
CA ARG A 415 -4.51 -4.48 -27.02
C ARG A 415 -3.15 -5.16 -27.11
N TYR A 416 -2.54 -5.51 -25.97
CA TYR A 416 -1.27 -6.24 -25.94
C TYR A 416 -1.39 -7.63 -26.58
N ALA A 417 -2.49 -8.33 -26.27
CA ALA A 417 -2.78 -9.66 -26.78
C ALA A 417 -3.27 -9.68 -28.23
N GLU A 418 -3.56 -8.52 -28.81
CA GLU A 418 -4.16 -8.38 -30.14
C GLU A 418 -5.44 -9.21 -30.29
N ILE A 419 -6.29 -9.30 -29.25
CA ILE A 419 -7.56 -10.05 -29.33
C ILE A 419 -8.72 -9.20 -29.88
N PHE A 420 -8.56 -7.88 -29.84
CA PHE A 420 -9.42 -6.86 -30.43
C PHE A 420 -8.64 -5.53 -30.47
N SER A 421 -9.17 -4.56 -31.20
CA SER A 421 -8.73 -3.16 -31.19
C SER A 421 -9.74 -2.29 -30.46
N TYR A 422 -9.28 -1.19 -29.87
CA TYR A 422 -10.12 -0.23 -29.17
C TYR A 422 -9.72 1.18 -29.57
N ASN A 423 -10.69 2.01 -29.95
CA ASN A 423 -10.48 3.41 -30.32
C ASN A 423 -10.98 4.32 -29.19
N ASP A 424 -10.07 5.05 -28.54
CA ASP A 424 -10.38 5.91 -27.39
C ASP A 424 -11.22 7.13 -27.78
N HIS A 425 -11.15 7.61 -29.03
CA HIS A 425 -11.91 8.77 -29.49
C HIS A 425 -13.38 8.44 -29.78
N THR A 426 -13.64 7.24 -30.29
CA THR A 426 -14.98 6.79 -30.63
C THR A 426 -15.56 5.82 -29.61
N GLU A 427 -14.80 5.51 -28.55
CA GLU A 427 -15.13 4.53 -27.51
C GLU A 427 -15.70 3.24 -28.08
N THR A 428 -15.01 2.67 -29.07
CA THR A 428 -15.52 1.55 -29.86
C THR A 428 -14.48 0.45 -29.97
N PHE A 429 -14.90 -0.77 -29.67
CA PHE A 429 -14.17 -2.01 -29.92
C PHE A 429 -14.35 -2.46 -31.38
N SER A 430 -13.29 -3.00 -32.00
CA SER A 430 -13.31 -3.54 -33.36
C SER A 430 -12.40 -4.76 -33.52
N MET A 431 -12.60 -5.54 -34.58
CA MET A 431 -11.69 -6.63 -35.01
C MET A 431 -10.84 -6.29 -36.24
N GLU A 432 -11.07 -5.13 -36.87
CA GLU A 432 -10.53 -4.81 -38.21
C GLU A 432 -9.01 -4.57 -38.25
N ASP A 433 -8.36 -4.36 -37.10
CA ASP A 433 -6.90 -4.12 -37.00
C ASP A 433 -6.16 -5.23 -36.20
N VAL A 434 -6.78 -6.40 -36.04
CA VAL A 434 -6.15 -7.56 -35.37
C VAL A 434 -5.38 -8.39 -36.40
N GLU A 435 -4.05 -8.47 -36.28
CA GLU A 435 -3.24 -9.35 -37.13
C GLU A 435 -3.61 -10.82 -36.88
N GLY A 436 -4.15 -11.50 -37.90
CA GLY A 436 -4.54 -12.92 -37.81
C GLY A 436 -6.04 -13.22 -37.90
N ALA A 437 -6.89 -12.25 -38.24
CA ALA A 437 -8.28 -12.50 -38.61
C ALA A 437 -8.41 -13.13 -40.02
N GLN A 438 -7.87 -14.33 -40.23
CA GLN A 438 -8.25 -15.26 -41.30
C GLN A 438 -8.30 -16.69 -40.80
#